data_AF-A0A2K2CNH0-F1
#
_entry.id   AF-A0A2K2CNH0-F1
#
_cell.length_a   1.000
_cell.length_b   1.000
_cell.length_c   1.000
_cell.angle_alpha   90.00
_cell.angle_beta   90.00
_cell.angle_gamma   90.00
#
_symmetry.space_group_name_H-M   'P 1'
#
loop_
_entity.id
_entity.type
_entity.pdbx_description
1 polymer ?
#
loop_
_entity_poly.entity_id
_entity_poly.type
_entity_poly.pdbx_seq_one_letter_code
_entity_poly.pdbx_strand_id
1 'polypeptide(L)'
;GAHLRLNRMITQQVKRAFVSSHRDRGRQKRDFRRLWITRINAATRIFKVFDSYSKLIHNLYKKKLILNRKMLAQVAVSNPNNLYTISNKIKIIN
;
A
#
# COMPACT_ATOMS: atom_id res chain seq x y z
N GLY A 1 -25.50 -14.40 -22.56
CA GLY A 1 -26.23 -15.36 -21.68
C GLY A 1 -27.46 -14.73 -21.08
N ALA A 2 -28.34 -15.50 -20.44
CA ALA A 2 -29.65 -15.07 -19.93
C ALA A 2 -29.60 -13.85 -18.97
N HIS A 3 -28.49 -13.67 -18.24
CA HIS A 3 -28.25 -12.53 -17.31
C HIS A 3 -28.31 -11.14 -17.97
N LEU A 4 -28.19 -11.07 -19.29
CA LEU A 4 -28.21 -9.82 -20.06
C LEU A 4 -29.50 -9.62 -20.86
N ARG A 5 -30.44 -10.57 -20.80
CA ARG A 5 -31.69 -10.54 -21.60
C ARG A 5 -32.95 -10.48 -20.74
N LEU A 6 -32.98 -11.12 -19.57
CA LEU A 6 -34.17 -11.16 -18.72
C LEU A 6 -34.16 -10.04 -17.67
N ASN A 7 -35.15 -9.15 -17.72
CA ASN A 7 -35.26 -7.98 -16.81
C ASN A 7 -35.18 -8.35 -15.32
N ARG A 8 -35.83 -9.44 -14.89
CA ARG A 8 -35.76 -9.92 -13.50
C ARG A 8 -34.33 -10.29 -13.08
N MET A 9 -33.56 -10.89 -13.98
CA MET A 9 -32.18 -11.28 -13.70
C MET A 9 -31.23 -10.09 -13.74
N ILE A 10 -31.44 -9.17 -14.70
CA ILE A 10 -30.68 -7.92 -14.80
C ILE A 10 -30.82 -7.12 -13.50
N THR A 11 -32.05 -6.88 -13.04
CA THR A 11 -32.28 -6.12 -11.79
C THR A 11 -31.65 -6.78 -10.56
N GLN A 12 -31.71 -8.11 -10.46
CA GLN A 12 -31.03 -8.85 -9.39
C GLN A 12 -29.50 -8.71 -9.46
N GLN A 13 -28.92 -8.74 -10.65
CA GLN A 13 -27.48 -8.58 -10.85
C GLN A 13 -27.03 -7.16 -10.51
N VAL A 14 -27.78 -6.14 -10.92
CA VAL A 14 -27.51 -4.73 -10.60
C VAL A 14 -27.51 -4.51 -9.08
N LYS A 15 -28.51 -5.05 -8.35
CA LYS A 15 -28.55 -4.97 -6.89
C LYS A 15 -27.30 -5.59 -6.24
N ARG A 16 -26.90 -6.78 -6.69
CA ARG A 16 -25.68 -7.46 -6.19
C ARG A 16 -24.40 -6.70 -6.51
N ALA A 17 -24.32 -6.13 -7.72
CA ALA A 17 -23.19 -5.31 -8.15
C ALA A 17 -23.07 -4.05 -7.30
N PHE A 18 -24.20 -3.40 -6.97
CA PHE A 18 -24.20 -2.22 -6.13
C PHE A 18 -23.67 -2.52 -4.72
N VAL A 19 -24.18 -3.56 -4.06
CA VAL A 19 -23.71 -4.00 -2.73
C VAL A 19 -22.22 -4.36 -2.75
N SER A 20 -21.79 -5.08 -3.78
CA SER A 20 -20.38 -5.42 -3.96
C SER A 20 -19.51 -4.18 -4.12
N SER A 21 -19.91 -3.25 -5.00
CA SER A 21 -19.17 -2.00 -5.24
C SER A 21 -18.99 -1.18 -3.96
N HIS A 22 -20.02 -1.10 -3.11
CA HIS A 22 -19.96 -0.37 -1.85
C HIS A 22 -18.96 -1.03 -0.88
N ARG A 23 -19.05 -2.35 -0.73
CA ARG A 23 -18.12 -3.15 0.09
C ARG A 23 -16.67 -3.06 -0.42
N ASP A 24 -16.49 -3.07 -1.75
CA ASP A 24 -15.18 -3.10 -2.39
C ASP A 24 -14.43 -1.76 -2.29
N ARG A 25 -15.13 -0.61 -2.24
CA ARG A 25 -14.49 0.70 -1.94
C ARG A 25 -13.70 0.67 -0.63
N GLY A 26 -14.23 0.01 0.40
CA GLY A 26 -13.54 -0.15 1.68
C GLY A 26 -12.37 -1.15 1.61
N ARG A 27 -12.53 -2.24 0.85
CA ARG A 27 -11.47 -3.24 0.63
C ARG A 27 -10.29 -2.65 -0.14
N GLN A 28 -10.55 -1.88 -1.18
CA GLN A 28 -9.53 -1.26 -2.02
C GLN A 28 -8.53 -0.42 -1.20
N LYS A 29 -8.99 0.31 -0.18
CA LYS A 29 -8.11 1.05 0.75
C LYS A 29 -7.17 0.13 1.53
N ARG A 30 -7.64 -1.05 1.96
CA ARG A 30 -6.82 -2.06 2.66
C ARG A 30 -5.84 -2.71 1.71
N ASP A 31 -6.28 -3.02 0.49
CA ASP A 31 -5.44 -3.70 -0.51
C ASP A 31 -4.31 -2.80 -0.98
N PHE A 32 -4.57 -1.50 -1.20
CA PHE A 32 -3.50 -0.53 -1.46
C PHE A 32 -2.51 -0.41 -0.30
N ARG A 33 -2.99 -0.39 0.95
CA ARG A 33 -2.11 -0.34 2.12
C ARG A 33 -1.22 -1.58 2.19
N ARG A 34 -1.78 -2.78 1.96
CA ARG A 34 -1.01 -4.04 1.89
C ARG A 34 0.05 -3.97 0.80
N LEU A 35 -0.34 -3.52 -0.40
CA LEU A 35 0.58 -3.37 -1.53
C LEU A 35 1.76 -2.44 -1.20
N TRP A 36 1.50 -1.29 -0.58
CA TRP A 36 2.57 -0.35 -0.19
C TRP A 36 3.52 -0.96 0.83
N ILE A 37 3.00 -1.70 1.83
CA ILE A 37 3.84 -2.38 2.82
C ILE A 37 4.72 -3.43 2.13
N THR A 38 4.16 -4.25 1.24
CA THR A 38 4.90 -5.27 0.51
C THR A 38 6.00 -4.65 -0.35
N ARG A 39 5.70 -3.56 -1.08
CA ARG A 39 6.68 -2.83 -1.91
C ARG A 39 7.83 -2.26 -1.07
N ILE A 40 7.52 -1.62 0.06
CA ILE A 40 8.54 -1.06 0.95
C ILE A 40 9.38 -2.20 1.54
N ASN A 41 8.77 -3.29 2.00
CA ASN A 41 9.48 -4.45 2.56
C ASN A 41 10.45 -5.05 1.53
N ALA A 42 10.00 -5.22 0.28
CA ALA A 42 10.86 -5.71 -0.81
C ALA A 42 12.05 -4.75 -1.05
N ALA A 43 11.79 -3.45 -1.17
CA ALA A 43 12.85 -2.45 -1.36
C ALA A 43 13.85 -2.43 -0.18
N THR A 44 13.37 -2.51 1.07
CA THR A 44 14.26 -2.54 2.24
C THR A 44 15.20 -3.73 2.24
N ARG A 45 14.72 -4.89 1.76
CA ARG A 45 15.51 -6.12 1.67
C ARG A 45 16.53 -6.06 0.53
N ILE A 46 16.13 -5.56 -0.64
CA ILE A 46 16.99 -5.45 -1.83
C ILE A 46 18.15 -4.49 -1.56
N PHE A 47 17.86 -3.29 -1.03
CA PHE A 47 18.87 -2.25 -0.85
C PHE A 47 19.62 -2.35 0.49
N LYS A 48 19.36 -3.40 1.29
CA LYS A 48 19.97 -3.65 2.63
C LYS A 48 20.04 -2.42 3.53
N VAL A 49 19.07 -1.52 3.38
CA VAL A 49 19.01 -0.23 4.10
C VAL A 49 18.57 -0.39 5.55
N PHE A 50 17.75 -1.40 5.83
CA PHE A 50 17.26 -1.78 7.17
C PHE A 50 16.98 -3.28 7.20
N ASP A 51 17.08 -3.90 8.38
CA ASP A 51 16.79 -5.34 8.55
C ASP A 51 15.30 -5.68 8.35
N SER A 52 14.40 -4.71 8.59
CA SER A 52 12.96 -4.92 8.42
C SER A 52 12.17 -3.62 8.24
N TYR A 53 11.01 -3.73 7.59
CA TYR A 53 10.02 -2.66 7.48
C TYR A 53 9.64 -2.06 8.84
N SER A 54 9.50 -2.90 9.88
CA SER A 54 9.11 -2.45 11.22
C SER A 54 10.14 -1.49 11.83
N LYS A 55 11.45 -1.76 11.66
CA LYS A 55 12.52 -0.87 12.12
C LYS A 55 12.50 0.47 11.37
N LEU A 56 12.32 0.44 10.04
CA LEU A 56 12.20 1.65 9.23
C LEU A 56 11.05 2.55 9.72
N ILE A 57 9.86 1.97 9.89
CA ILE A 57 8.68 2.72 10.33
C ILE A 57 8.83 3.22 11.76
N HIS A 58 9.38 2.42 12.67
CA HIS A 58 9.65 2.84 14.05
C HIS A 58 10.58 4.06 14.08
N ASN A 59 11.67 4.03 13.33
CA ASN A 59 12.63 5.12 13.26
C ASN A 59 12.00 6.38 12.64
N LEU A 60 11.16 6.24 11.61
CA LEU A 60 10.40 7.35 11.03
C LEU A 60 9.51 8.05 12.06
N TYR A 61 8.79 7.28 12.87
CA TYR A 61 7.97 7.82 13.97
C TYR A 61 8.82 8.49 15.04
N LYS A 62 9.94 7.87 15.45
CA LYS A 62 10.86 8.43 16.46
C LYS A 62 11.48 9.75 16.00
N LYS A 63 11.78 9.89 14.71
CA LYS A 63 12.25 11.14 14.08
C LYS A 63 11.14 12.13 13.73
N LYS A 64 9.88 11.84 14.09
CA LYS A 64 8.69 12.68 13.81
C LYS A 64 8.48 13.00 12.32
N LEU A 65 8.96 12.14 11.42
CA LEU A 65 8.75 12.28 9.98
C LEU A 65 7.41 11.64 9.59
N ILE A 66 6.38 12.47 9.41
CA ILE A 66 5.02 12.04 9.06
C ILE A 66 4.93 11.73 7.55
N LEU A 67 5.62 10.68 7.11
CA LEU A 67 5.57 10.22 5.73
C LEU A 67 4.49 9.15 5.54
N ASN A 68 3.66 9.34 4.52
CA ASN A 68 2.66 8.36 4.14
C ASN A 68 3.32 7.17 3.42
N ARG A 69 2.83 5.95 3.70
CA ARG A 69 3.25 4.69 3.07
C ARG A 69 3.08 4.71 1.55
N LYS A 70 2.07 5.43 1.04
CA LYS A 70 1.89 5.66 -0.41
C LYS A 70 3.13 6.32 -1.01
N MET A 71 3.60 7.41 -0.40
CA MET A 71 4.75 8.16 -0.90
C MET A 71 6.05 7.36 -0.74
N LEU A 72 6.24 6.70 0.40
CA LEU A 72 7.40 5.82 0.62
C LEU A 72 7.47 4.70 -0.41
N ALA A 73 6.34 4.05 -0.73
CA ALA A 73 6.29 3.02 -1.76
C ALA A 73 6.56 3.58 -3.17
N GLN A 74 6.11 4.81 -3.46
CA GLN A 74 6.40 5.45 -4.74
C GLN A 74 7.88 5.81 -4.88
N VAL A 75 8.49 6.37 -3.83
CA VAL A 75 9.92 6.69 -3.79
C VAL A 75 10.76 5.41 -3.95
N ALA A 76 10.35 4.33 -3.27
CA ALA A 76 11.00 3.03 -3.36
C ALA A 76 11.05 2.47 -4.78
N VAL A 77 9.98 2.68 -5.56
CA VAL A 77 9.88 2.20 -6.95
C VAL A 77 10.56 3.14 -7.92
N SER A 78 10.39 4.45 -7.74
CA SER A 78 10.85 5.46 -8.70
C SER A 78 12.36 5.62 -8.71
N ASN A 79 13.01 5.61 -7.54
CA ASN A 79 14.45 5.82 -7.43
C ASN A 79 14.99 5.16 -6.15
N PRO A 80 15.63 4.00 -6.27
CA PRO A 80 16.23 3.28 -5.15
C PRO A 80 17.15 4.10 -4.25
N ASN A 81 17.98 4.95 -4.87
CA ASN A 81 18.98 5.76 -4.17
C ASN A 81 18.36 6.73 -3.16
N ASN A 82 17.15 7.23 -3.44
CA ASN A 82 16.45 8.13 -2.53
C ASN A 82 16.08 7.44 -1.22
N LEU A 83 15.75 6.14 -1.28
CA LEU A 83 15.40 5.36 -0.09
C LEU A 83 16.64 5.13 0.79
N TYR A 84 17.83 5.02 0.18
CA TYR A 84 19.11 5.01 0.90
C TYR A 84 19.39 6.33 1.61
N THR A 85 19.23 7.47 0.94
CA THR A 85 19.39 8.80 1.56
C THR A 85 18.42 9.01 2.73
N ILE A 86 17.15 8.64 2.53
CA ILE A 86 16.13 8.69 3.58
C ILE A 86 16.56 7.79 4.74
N SER A 87 16.98 6.55 4.48
CA SER A 87 17.45 5.63 5.50
C SER A 87 18.56 6.22 6.36
N ASN A 88 19.61 6.78 5.74
CA ASN A 88 20.73 7.39 6.45
C ASN A 88 20.32 8.54 7.36
N LYS A 89 19.36 9.39 6.93
CA LYS A 89 18.86 10.50 7.76
C LYS A 89 18.09 10.02 9.00
N ILE A 90 17.40 8.88 8.89
CA ILE A 90 16.54 8.37 9.96
C ILE A 90 17.30 7.39 10.85
N LYS A 91 18.42 6.81 10.39
CA LYS A 91 19.24 5.86 11.15
C LYS A 91 19.64 6.52 12.48
N ILE A 92 19.17 5.92 13.57
CA ILE A 92 19.51 6.36 14.91
C ILE A 92 20.72 5.55 15.31
N ILE A 93 21.83 6.25 15.55
CA ILE A 93 22.99 5.66 16.22
C ILE A 93 22.60 5.61 17.70
N ASN A 94 22.46 4.39 18.21
CA ASN A 94 22.53 4.13 19.64
C ASN A 94 23.93 3.59 19.92
#